data_AF-A0A3Q0CGI2-F1
#
_entry.id   AF-A0A3Q0CGI2-F1
#
_cell.length_a   1.000
_cell.length_b   1.000
_cell.length_c   1.000
_cell.angle_alpha   90.00
_cell.angle_beta   90.00
_cell.angle_gamma   90.00
#
_symmetry.space_group_name_H-M   'P 1'
#
loop_
_entity.id
_entity.type
_entity.pdbx_description
1 polymer ?
#
loop_
_entity_poly.entity_id
_entity_poly.type
_entity_poly.pdbx_seq_one_letter_code
_entity_poly.pdbx_strand_id
1 'polypeptide(L)'
;MIIRKVAKQCALLDVDEPISQLHKCAFQFPGDTSGEGGTYLCLATEKVVRFQASLCPKEANRALLNDSSCWTIIGTESVEFSFSTSLACTREPVTPVP
;
A
#
# COMPACT_ATOMS: atom_id res chain seq x y z
N MET A 1 9.86 2.60 3.29
CA MET A 1 9.59 1.31 2.61
C MET A 1 9.82 1.51 1.13
N ILE A 2 10.21 0.47 0.40
CA ILE A 2 10.45 0.50 -1.04
C ILE A 2 9.23 -0.12 -1.71
N ILE A 3 8.55 0.63 -2.58
CA ILE A 3 7.42 0.10 -3.35
C ILE A 3 7.95 -0.70 -4.54
N ARG A 4 7.44 -1.92 -4.71
CA ARG A 4 7.82 -2.82 -5.80
C ARG A 4 6.60 -3.15 -6.64
N LYS A 5 6.73 -3.10 -7.97
CA LYS A 5 5.68 -3.56 -8.89
C LYS A 5 5.49 -5.06 -8.71
N VAL A 6 4.24 -5.52 -8.67
CA VAL A 6 3.91 -6.94 -8.55
C VAL A 6 3.39 -7.46 -9.88
N ALA A 7 3.99 -8.54 -10.37
CA ALA A 7 3.51 -9.29 -11.52
C ALA A 7 3.29 -10.75 -11.12
N LYS A 8 2.07 -11.26 -11.32
CA LYS A 8 1.61 -12.55 -10.79
C LYS A 8 1.70 -12.55 -9.25
N GLN A 9 2.68 -13.25 -8.67
CA GLN A 9 2.97 -13.31 -7.24
C GLN A 9 4.43 -12.96 -6.96
N CYS A 10 5.03 -12.10 -7.79
CA CYS A 10 6.42 -11.71 -7.64
C CYS A 10 6.58 -10.19 -7.57
N ALA A 11 7.38 -9.72 -6.62
CA ALA A 11 7.92 -8.36 -6.63
C ALA A 11 9.04 -8.27 -7.68
N LEU A 12 8.99 -7.23 -8.52
CA LEU A 12 10.03 -6.91 -9.49
C LEU A 12 11.07 -5.99 -8.83
N LEU A 13 12.34 -6.40 -8.82
CA LEU A 13 13.42 -5.70 -8.12
C LEU A 13 14.08 -4.60 -8.96
N ASP A 14 14.06 -4.73 -10.29
CA ASP A 14 14.73 -3.84 -11.23
C ASP A 14 13.71 -3.19 -12.19
N VAL A 15 12.80 -2.37 -11.65
CA VAL A 15 11.77 -1.67 -12.45
C VAL A 15 11.75 -0.19 -12.08
N ASP A 16 11.97 0.65 -13.08
CA ASP A 16 11.97 2.12 -12.95
C ASP A 16 10.62 2.76 -13.36
N GLU A 17 9.64 1.96 -13.78
CA GLU A 17 8.31 2.48 -14.13
C GLU A 17 7.54 2.94 -12.89
N PRO A 18 6.83 4.09 -12.96
CA PRO A 18 6.00 4.56 -11.86
C PRO A 18 4.83 3.59 -11.60
N ILE A 19 4.42 3.48 -10.34
CA ILE A 19 3.20 2.74 -9.98
C ILE A 19 1.98 3.65 -10.16
N SER A 20 1.08 3.26 -11.06
CA SER A 20 -0.20 3.92 -11.31
C SER A 20 -1.31 3.49 -10.35
N GLN A 21 -2.42 4.22 -10.39
CA GLN A 21 -3.66 3.88 -9.68
C GLN A 21 -4.12 2.45 -10.01
N LEU A 22 -4.61 1.74 -8.99
CA LEU A 22 -5.13 0.38 -9.06
C LEU A 22 -4.10 -0.71 -9.47
N HIS A 23 -2.82 -0.37 -9.57
CA HIS A 23 -1.79 -1.39 -9.77
C HIS A 23 -1.59 -2.25 -8.52
N LYS A 24 -1.21 -3.51 -8.75
CA LYS A 24 -0.68 -4.39 -7.72
C LYS A 24 0.77 -4.02 -7.40
N CYS A 25 1.07 -3.85 -6.13
CA CYS A 25 2.40 -3.56 -5.61
C CYS A 25 2.67 -4.33 -4.32
N ALA A 26 3.93 -4.30 -3.88
CA ALA A 26 4.36 -4.82 -2.59
C ALA A 26 5.25 -3.78 -1.90
N PHE A 27 5.27 -3.79 -0.57
CA PHE A 27 6.05 -2.84 0.22
C PHE A 27 7.20 -3.55 0.93
N GLN A 28 8.41 -3.37 0.43
CA GLN A 28 9.63 -3.96 0.98
C GLN A 28 10.20 -3.06 2.09
N PHE A 29 10.67 -3.67 3.17
CA PHE A 29 11.41 -2.96 4.22
C PHE A 29 12.86 -2.69 3.78
N PRO A 30 13.41 -1.47 3.96
CA PRO A 30 14.81 -1.18 3.63
C PRO A 30 15.78 -1.95 4.54
N GLY A 31 16.98 -2.26 4.02
CA GLY A 31 18.09 -2.81 4.83
C GLY A 31 18.15 -4.33 4.95
N ASP A 32 17.23 -5.06 4.34
CA ASP A 32 17.16 -6.52 4.39
C ASP A 32 17.31 -7.13 2.99
N THR A 33 18.43 -6.82 2.34
CA THR A 33 18.70 -7.14 0.93
C THR A 33 19.87 -8.11 0.74
N SER A 34 20.45 -8.62 1.83
CA SER A 34 21.57 -9.55 1.77
C SER A 34 21.08 -10.97 1.43
N GLY A 35 20.90 -11.24 0.14
CA GLY A 35 20.78 -12.60 -0.42
C GLY A 35 19.43 -13.31 -0.25
N GLU A 36 18.54 -12.79 0.58
CA GLU A 36 17.16 -13.28 0.72
C GLU A 36 16.21 -12.32 0.00
N GLY A 37 15.06 -12.78 -0.51
CA GLY A 37 14.19 -12.00 -1.41
C GLY A 37 13.64 -10.69 -0.84
N GLY A 38 13.95 -10.40 0.42
CA GLY A 38 13.61 -9.21 1.16
C GLY A 38 12.46 -9.45 2.14
N THR A 39 12.38 -8.59 3.16
CA THR A 39 11.20 -8.54 4.04
C THR A 39 10.13 -7.63 3.45
N TYR A 40 8.88 -8.09 3.39
CA TYR A 40 7.72 -7.36 2.88
C TYR A 40 6.62 -7.18 3.92
N LEU A 41 5.80 -6.15 3.72
CA LEU A 41 4.56 -5.94 4.45
C LEU A 41 3.52 -6.98 4.03
N CYS A 42 3.00 -7.71 5.01
CA CYS A 42 2.02 -8.76 4.80
C CYS A 42 0.85 -8.58 5.76
N LEU A 43 -0.37 -8.89 5.28
CA LEU A 43 -1.55 -9.03 6.13
C LEU A 43 -1.73 -10.49 6.57
N ALA A 44 -1.54 -10.77 7.85
CA ALA A 44 -1.80 -12.09 8.42
C ALA A 44 -3.03 -12.01 9.34
N THR A 45 -4.12 -12.64 8.90
CA THR A 45 -5.44 -12.48 9.53
C THR A 45 -5.83 -10.98 9.51
N GLU A 46 -5.76 -10.30 10.65
CA GLU A 46 -6.08 -8.87 10.81
C GLU A 46 -4.88 -8.08 11.33
N LYS A 47 -3.67 -8.63 11.20
CA LYS A 47 -2.44 -8.02 11.69
C LYS A 47 -1.49 -7.74 10.54
N VAL A 48 -0.93 -6.54 10.56
CA VAL A 48 0.18 -6.15 9.69
C VAL A 48 1.46 -6.75 10.27
N VAL A 49 2.09 -7.63 9.49
CA VAL A 49 3.31 -8.36 9.89
C VAL A 49 4.40 -8.23 8.83
N ARG A 50 5.60 -8.69 9.18
CA ARG A 50 6.73 -8.85 8.25
C ARG A 50 6.71 -10.26 7.66
N PHE A 51 6.85 -10.37 6.35
CA PHE A 51 6.97 -11.63 5.62
C PHE A 51 8.31 -11.69 4.91
N GLN A 52 9.08 -12.76 5.16
CA GLN A 52 10.35 -13.02 4.47
C GLN A 52 10.06 -13.66 3.11
N ALA A 53 10.32 -12.93 2.02
CA ALA A 53 10.20 -13.48 0.68
C ALA A 53 11.42 -14.30 0.29
N SER A 54 11.22 -15.26 -0.61
CA SER A 54 12.31 -15.99 -1.26
C SER A 54 12.64 -15.38 -2.62
N LEU A 55 13.90 -15.46 -3.07
CA LEU A 55 14.24 -15.12 -4.45
C LEU A 55 13.64 -16.15 -5.41
N CYS A 56 13.24 -15.72 -6.60
CA CYS A 56 12.78 -16.64 -7.63
C CYS A 56 13.98 -17.45 -8.16
N PRO A 57 13.92 -18.81 -8.15
CA PRO A 57 15.05 -19.64 -8.59
C PRO A 57 15.47 -19.44 -10.04
N LYS A 58 14.54 -18.98 -10.90
CA LYS A 58 14.76 -18.79 -12.34
C LYS A 58 15.08 -17.34 -12.71
N GLU A 59 14.75 -16.38 -11.83
CA GLU A 59 14.76 -14.95 -12.14
C GLU A 59 15.28 -14.17 -10.94
N ALA A 60 16.58 -13.87 -10.93
CA ALA A 60 17.25 -13.21 -9.78
C ALA A 60 16.70 -11.80 -9.48
N ASN A 61 16.06 -11.16 -10.45
CA ASN A 61 15.41 -9.85 -10.31
C ASN A 61 13.96 -9.93 -9.78
N ARG A 62 13.56 -11.09 -9.24
CA ARG A 62 12.22 -11.31 -8.68
C ARG A 62 12.27 -11.93 -7.30
N ALA A 63 11.41 -11.44 -6.42
CA ALA A 63 11.13 -12.07 -5.13
C ALA A 63 9.72 -12.67 -5.13
N LEU A 64 9.58 -13.92 -4.67
CA LEU A 64 8.33 -14.64 -4.52
C LEU A 64 7.57 -14.13 -3.29
N LEU A 65 6.33 -13.70 -3.50
CA LEU A 65 5.45 -13.18 -2.47
C LEU A 65 4.33 -14.18 -2.16
N ASN A 66 3.75 -14.08 -0.98
CA ASN A 66 2.40 -14.60 -0.74
C ASN A 66 1.35 -13.58 -1.19
N ASP A 67 0.10 -14.04 -1.37
CA ASP A 67 -1.01 -13.18 -1.79
C ASP A 67 -1.25 -12.02 -0.80
N SER A 68 -1.08 -12.30 0.48
CA SER A 68 -1.22 -11.31 1.57
C SER A 68 -0.16 -10.20 1.59
N SER A 69 0.91 -10.31 0.80
CA SER A 69 1.91 -9.25 0.61
C SER A 69 1.68 -8.44 -0.67
N CYS A 70 0.64 -8.78 -1.44
CA CYS A 70 0.25 -8.08 -2.65
C CYS A 70 -0.87 -7.07 -2.32
N TRP A 71 -0.60 -5.80 -2.57
CA TRP A 71 -1.49 -4.69 -2.25
C TRP A 71 -1.96 -4.00 -3.53
N THR A 72 -3.19 -3.51 -3.56
CA THR A 72 -3.66 -2.60 -4.60
C THR A 72 -3.57 -1.18 -4.08
N ILE A 73 -2.87 -0.29 -4.80
CA ILE A 73 -2.74 1.11 -4.41
C ILE A 73 -3.78 1.99 -5.10
N ILE A 74 -4.39 2.91 -4.36
CA ILE A 74 -5.33 3.90 -4.88
C ILE A 74 -5.10 5.22 -4.14
N GLY A 75 -5.14 6.32 -4.88
CA GLY A 75 -5.14 7.67 -4.37
C GLY A 75 -6.52 7.97 -3.82
N THR A 76 -6.56 8.50 -2.61
CA THR A 76 -7.79 8.87 -1.94
C THR A 76 -7.78 10.37 -1.68
N GLU A 77 -8.97 10.97 -1.66
CA GLU A 77 -9.19 12.32 -1.17
C GLU A 77 -10.16 12.28 0.01
N SER A 78 -10.05 13.25 0.91
CA SER A 78 -10.96 13.40 2.05
C SER A 78 -11.37 14.86 2.13
N VAL A 79 -12.68 15.09 2.26
CA VAL A 79 -13.25 16.42 2.47
C VAL A 79 -13.96 16.38 3.82
N GLU A 80 -13.54 17.27 4.73
CA GLU A 80 -14.08 17.37 6.08
C GLU A 80 -14.72 18.75 6.27
N PHE A 81 -15.96 18.78 6.76
CA PHE A 81 -16.69 20.01 7.07
C PHE A 81 -16.94 20.07 8.57
N SER A 82 -16.69 21.23 9.19
CA SER A 82 -16.91 21.45 10.62
C SER A 82 -17.78 22.69 10.83
N PHE A 83 -18.82 22.58 11.64
CA PHE A 83 -19.73 23.68 11.99
C PHE A 83 -20.23 23.53 13.43
N SER A 84 -20.64 24.64 14.04
CA SER A 84 -21.25 24.66 15.39
C SER A 84 -22.53 25.49 15.38
N THR A 85 -23.63 24.97 15.92
CA THR A 85 -24.87 25.72 16.10
C THR A 85 -24.87 26.44 17.45
N SER A 86 -25.26 27.72 17.47
CA SER A 86 -25.52 28.43 18.73
C SER A 86 -26.93 28.10 19.26
N LEU A 87 -27.23 28.45 20.52
CA LEU A 87 -28.56 28.21 21.15
C LEU A 87 -29.73 28.89 20.43
N ALA A 88 -29.47 29.81 19.50
CA ALA A 88 -30.47 30.33 18.59
C ALA A 88 -30.77 29.29 17.50
N CYS A 89 -31.95 28.69 17.57
CA CYS A 89 -32.44 27.70 16.60
C CYS A 89 -32.28 28.23 15.16
N THR A 90 -31.27 27.76 14.44
CA THR A 90 -31.13 27.99 13.00
C THR A 90 -32.17 27.15 12.28
N ARG A 91 -33.19 27.81 11.70
CA ARG A 91 -34.19 27.18 10.82
C ARG A 91 -33.65 26.83 9.43
N GLU A 92 -32.44 27.30 9.10
CA GLU A 92 -31.81 27.14 7.78
C GLU A 92 -30.71 26.07 7.79
N PRO A 93 -30.48 25.38 6.66
CA PRO A 93 -29.39 24.41 6.53
C PRO A 93 -28.02 25.10 6.68
N VAL A 94 -27.07 24.43 7.34
CA VAL A 94 -25.68 24.91 7.51
C VAL A 94 -24.84 24.81 6.24
N THR A 95 -25.39 24.20 5.20
CA THR A 95 -24.73 24.02 3.90
C THR A 95 -25.08 25.15 2.94
N PRO A 96 -24.17 25.52 2.02
CA PRO A 96 -22.80 25.02 1.87
C PRO A 96 -21.87 25.55 2.98
N VAL A 97 -21.06 24.67 3.56
CA VAL A 97 -20.06 25.06 4.56
C VAL A 97 -18.84 25.64 3.82
N PRO A 98 -18.39 26.87 4.16
CA PRO A 98 -17.28 27.54 3.48
C PRO A 98 -15.92 26.86 3.72
#